data_AF-A0A3L6LVR8-F1
#
_entry.id   AF-A0A3L6LVR8-F1
#
_cell.length_a   1.000
_cell.length_b   1.000
_cell.length_c   1.000
_cell.angle_alpha   90.00
_cell.angle_beta   90.00
_cell.angle_gamma   90.00
#
_symmetry.space_group_name_H-M   'P 1'
#
loop_
_entity.id
_entity.type
_entity.pdbx_description
1 polymer ?
#
loop_
_entity_poly.entity_id
_entity_poly.type
_entity_poly.pdbx_seq_one_letter_code
_entity_poly.pdbx_strand_id
1 'polypeptide(L)' 'MAQKTIPPTLAAFDSLPDSALIDVKVVSGVFGCSENTVWRRYGALAIKVSPQQTRWRVGDVRQALAALNKSEQAAA' A
#
# COMPACT_ATOMS: atom_id res chain seq x y z
N MET A 1 -11.39 -18.89 14.13
CA MET A 1 -11.39 -17.73 13.21
C MET A 1 -10.65 -16.60 13.90
N ALA A 2 -9.38 -16.34 13.54
CA ALA A 2 -8.63 -15.24 14.17
C ALA A 2 -9.20 -13.90 13.68
N GLN A 3 -9.64 -13.05 14.61
CA GLN A 3 -10.13 -11.72 14.29
C GLN A 3 -8.97 -10.92 13.70
N LYS A 4 -9.04 -10.63 12.39
CA LYS A 4 -8.00 -9.86 11.70
C LYS A 4 -8.18 -8.40 12.12
N THR A 5 -7.59 -8.06 13.26
CA THR A 5 -7.62 -6.70 13.81
C THR A 5 -7.07 -5.77 12.74
N ILE A 6 -7.93 -4.86 12.28
CA ILE A 6 -7.56 -3.85 11.29
C ILE A 6 -6.45 -3.01 11.92
N PRO A 7 -5.28 -2.89 11.28
CA PRO A 7 -4.24 -2.01 11.79
C PRO A 7 -4.80 -0.59 11.91
N PRO A 8 -4.60 0.12 13.03
CA PRO A 8 -5.12 1.49 13.21
C PRO A 8 -4.62 2.43 12.11
N THR A 9 -3.41 2.19 11.59
CA THR A 9 -2.84 2.93 10.45
C THR A 9 -3.64 2.74 9.15
N LEU A 10 -4.27 1.58 8.94
CA LEU A 10 -5.14 1.36 7.79
C LEU A 10 -6.42 2.16 7.90
N ALA A 11 -7.01 2.25 9.10
CA ALA A 11 -8.20 3.05 9.36
C ALA A 11 -7.95 4.56 9.14
N ALA A 12 -6.73 5.03 9.39
CA ALA A 12 -6.34 6.43 9.20
C ALA A 12 -5.69 6.72 7.83
N PHE A 13 -5.62 5.74 6.92
CA PHE A 13 -4.83 5.84 5.67
C PHE A 13 -5.20 7.07 4.82
N ASP A 14 -6.49 7.40 4.73
CA ASP A 14 -6.97 8.54 3.95
C ASP A 14 -6.56 9.90 4.55
N SER A 15 -6.35 9.95 5.87
CA SER A 15 -5.92 11.18 6.56
C SER A 15 -4.40 11.38 6.57
N LEU A 16 -3.62 10.40 6.10
CA LEU A 16 -2.16 10.52 6.08
C LEU A 16 -1.67 11.43 4.95
N PRO A 17 -0.62 12.23 5.18
CA PRO A 17 0.03 13.01 4.13
C PRO A 17 0.75 12.08 3.14
N ASP A 18 0.93 12.53 1.90
CA ASP A 18 1.56 11.72 0.84
C ASP A 18 2.99 11.29 1.19
N SER A 19 3.70 12.11 1.97
CA SER A 19 5.04 11.82 2.46
C SER A 19 5.07 10.78 3.59
N ALA A 20 3.95 10.36 4.17
CA ALA A 20 3.96 9.37 5.25
C ALA A 20 4.48 8.01 4.79
N LEU A 21 5.11 7.27 5.71
CA LEU A 21 5.66 5.94 5.46
C LEU A 21 4.80 4.86 6.09
N ILE A 22 4.42 3.89 5.27
CA ILE A 22 3.59 2.76 5.70
C ILE A 22 4.31 1.42 5.45
N ASP A 23 3.89 0.40 6.19
CA ASP A 23 4.42 -0.96 6.06
C ASP A 23 3.65 -1.79 5.02
N VAL A 24 4.19 -2.97 4.74
CA VAL A 24 3.59 -3.93 3.79
C VAL A 24 2.19 -4.39 4.21
N LYS A 25 1.87 -4.40 5.51
CA LYS A 25 0.57 -4.84 6.02
C LYS A 25 -0.53 -3.84 5.68
N VAL A 26 -0.23 -2.55 5.80
CA VAL A 26 -1.12 -1.48 5.37
C VAL A 26 -1.31 -1.54 3.86
N VAL A 27 -0.24 -1.67 3.09
CA VAL A 27 -0.33 -1.78 1.60
C VAL A 27 -1.14 -3.02 1.19
N SER A 28 -0.92 -4.16 1.84
CA SER A 28 -1.69 -5.39 1.65
C SER A 28 -3.18 -5.19 1.96
N GLY A 29 -3.50 -4.45 3.02
CA GLY A 29 -4.85 -4.06 3.38
C GLY A 29 -5.52 -3.17 2.33
N VAL A 30 -4.82 -2.13 1.86
CA VAL A 30 -5.32 -1.18 0.84
C VAL A 30 -5.64 -1.90 -0.48
N PHE A 31 -4.75 -2.77 -0.95
CA PHE A 31 -4.95 -3.51 -2.20
C PHE A 31 -5.74 -4.82 -2.04
N GLY A 32 -6.14 -5.20 -0.82
CA GLY A 32 -6.85 -6.45 -0.55
C GLY A 32 -6.10 -7.71 -0.96
N CYS A 33 -4.77 -7.70 -0.98
CA CYS A 33 -3.94 -8.82 -1.45
C CYS A 33 -2.91 -9.28 -0.41
N SER A 34 -2.24 -10.42 -0.63
CA SER A 34 -1.22 -10.92 0.30
C SER A 34 0.04 -10.05 0.31
N GLU A 35 0.78 -10.04 1.43
CA GLU A 35 2.06 -9.32 1.54
C GLU A 35 3.06 -9.76 0.45
N ASN A 36 3.09 -11.04 0.09
CA ASN A 36 3.92 -11.54 -1.01
C ASN A 36 3.50 -10.96 -2.36
N THR A 37 2.20 -10.81 -2.59
CA THR A 37 1.68 -10.16 -3.80
C THR A 37 2.10 -8.69 -3.86
N VAL A 38 2.08 -8.00 -2.72
CA VAL A 38 2.56 -6.62 -2.61
C VAL A 38 4.02 -6.52 -3.04
N TRP A 39 4.90 -7.37 -2.52
CA TRP A 39 6.31 -7.38 -2.92
C TRP A 39 6.51 -7.63 -4.42
N ARG A 40 5.76 -8.57 -4.99
CA ARG A 40 5.87 -8.91 -6.42
C ARG A 40 5.39 -7.79 -7.35
N ARG A 41 4.33 -7.07 -6.97
CA ARG A 41 3.70 -6.05 -7.83
C ARG A 41 4.16 -4.62 -7.56
N TYR A 42 4.36 -4.29 -6.30
CA TYR A 42 4.63 -2.93 -5.83
C TYR A 42 5.97 -2.80 -5.10
N GLY A 43 6.81 -3.84 -5.12
CA GLY A 43 8.14 -3.81 -4.52
C GLY A 43 9.06 -2.74 -5.12
N ALA A 44 8.85 -2.36 -6.39
CA ALA A 44 9.60 -1.28 -7.03
C ALA A 44 9.31 0.12 -6.45
N LEU A 45 8.14 0.30 -5.82
CA LEU A 45 7.76 1.55 -5.13
C LEU A 45 8.30 1.60 -3.69
N ALA A 46 8.94 0.51 -3.24
CA ALA A 46 9.38 0.39 -1.87
C ALA A 46 10.69 1.16 -1.67
N ILE A 47 10.72 2.01 -0.65
CA ILE A 47 11.91 2.76 -0.27
C ILE A 47 12.61 2.09 0.91
N LYS A 48 13.95 2.07 0.84
CA LYS A 48 14.78 1.55 1.92
C LYS A 48 15.06 2.66 2.92
N VAL A 49 14.47 2.58 4.10
CA VAL A 49 14.62 3.57 5.19
C VAL A 49 15.81 3.22 6.07
N SER A 50 16.08 1.92 6.23
CA SER A 50 17.25 1.42 6.95
C SER A 50 17.72 0.09 6.35
N PRO A 51 18.88 -0.46 6.75
CA PRO A 51 19.38 -1.74 6.23
C PRO A 51 18.37 -2.88 6.29
N GLN A 52 17.47 -2.87 7.28
CA GLN A 52 16.48 -3.90 7.54
C GLN A 52 15.02 -3.43 7.38
N GLN A 53 14.80 -2.15 7.04
CA GLN A 53 13.45 -1.58 6.98
C GLN A 53 13.19 -1.01 5.60
N THR A 54 12.13 -1.53 5.00
CA THR A 54 11.58 -1.07 3.73
C THR A 54 10.15 -0.61 3.96
N ARG A 55 9.79 0.52 3.36
CA ARG A 55 8.50 1.19 3.55
C ARG A 55 7.98 1.70 2.21
N TRP A 56 6.70 2.03 2.16
CA TRP A 56 6.08 2.68 1.01
C TRP A 56 5.62 4.07 1.40
N ARG A 57 5.73 5.04 0.47
CA ARG A 57 5.10 6.34 0.65
C ARG A 57 3.62 6.23 0.32
N VAL A 58 2.79 6.94 1.08
CA VAL A 58 1.34 6.97 0.86
C VAL A 58 1.01 7.53 -0.53
N GLY A 59 1.74 8.56 -0.99
CA GLY A 59 1.55 9.14 -2.32
C GLY A 59 1.74 8.12 -3.45
N ASP A 60 2.81 7.33 -3.41
CA ASP A 60 3.10 6.31 -4.43
C ASP A 60 2.02 5.22 -4.45
N VAL A 61 1.54 4.81 -3.28
CA VAL A 61 0.46 3.82 -3.15
C VAL A 61 -0.86 4.35 -3.70
N ARG A 62 -1.19 5.62 -3.43
CA ARG A 62 -2.38 6.29 -4.00
C ARG A 62 -2.28 6.41 -5.51
N GLN A 63 -1.11 6.78 -6.04
CA GLN A 63 -0.89 6.85 -7.49
C GLN A 63 -1.05 5.49 -8.15
N ALA A 64 -0.51 4.42 -7.55
CA ALA A 64 -0.68 3.06 -8.03
C ALA A 64 -2.16 2.64 -8.02
N LEU A 65 -2.91 2.96 -6.96
CA LEU A 65 -4.34 2.68 -6.89
C LEU A 65 -5.13 3.46 -7.96
N ALA A 66 -4.81 4.74 -8.16
CA ALA A 66 -5.43 5.55 -9.21
C ALA A 66 -5.10 5.05 -10.63
N ALA A 67 -3.89 4.53 -10.85
CA ALA A 67 -3.50 3.95 -12.13
C ALA A 67 -4.30 2.68 -12.46
N LEU A 68 -4.60 1.84 -11.46
CA LEU A 68 -5.48 0.67 -11.63
C LEU A 68 -6.89 1.09 -12.04
N ASN A 69 -7.47 2.08 -11.35
CA ASN A 69 -8.80 2.60 -11.70
C ASN A 69 -8.82 3.18 -13.12
N LYS A 70 -7.77 3.91 -13.53
CA LYS A 70 -7.65 4.43 -14.90
C LYS A 70 -7.56 3.32 -15.94
N SER A 71 -6.86 2.22 -15.64
CA SER A 71 -6.77 1.08 -16.56
C SER A 71 -8.10 0.36 -16.75
N GLU A 72 -8.96 0.34 -15.72
CA GLU A 72 -10.32 -0.20 -15.82
C GLU A 72 -11.23 0.73 -16.65
N GLN A 73 -11.13 2.05 -16.46
CA GLN A 73 -11.93 3.02 -17.19
C GLN A 73 -11.53 3.21 -18.67
N ALA A 74 -10.28 2.96 -19.03
CA ALA A 74 -9.84 3.00 -20.43
C ALA A 74 -10.28 1.76 -21.25
N ALA A 75 -10.79 0.73 -20.58
CA ALA A 75 -11.27 -0.51 -21.19
C ALA A 75 -12.80 -0.59 -21.31
N ALA A 76 -13.52 0.46 -20.91
CA ALA A 76 -14.98 0.60 -20.98
C ALA A 76 -15.39 1.63 -22.04
#